data_AF-A0A3S1Q0S7-F1
#
_entry.id   AF-A0A3S1Q0S7-F1
#
_cell.length_a   1.000
_cell.length_b   1.000
_cell.length_c   1.000
_cell.angle_alpha   90.00
_cell.angle_beta   90.00
_cell.angle_gamma   90.00
#
_symmetry.space_group_name_H-M   'P 1'
#
loop_
_entity.id
_entity.type
_entity.pdbx_description
1 polymer ?
#
loop_
_entity_poly.entity_id
_entity_poly.type
_entity_poly.pdbx_seq_one_letter_code
_entity_poly.pdbx_strand_id
1 'polypeptide(L)' 'IPVIAVTAFAMKGDEERIRQGGCEAYISKPISVPRFIETIKSYLGDA' A
#
# COMPACT_ATOMS: atom_id res chain seq x y z
N ILE A 1 11.49 3.04 7.84
CA ILE A 1 10.31 3.90 7.61
C ILE A 1 9.43 3.13 6.64
N PRO A 2 8.21 2.74 7.02
CA PRO A 2 7.33 1.96 6.15
C PRO A 2 6.89 2.79 4.93
N VAL A 3 6.87 2.16 3.76
CA VAL A 3 6.49 2.73 2.47
C VAL A 3 5.29 1.97 1.91
N ILE A 4 4.20 2.71 1.69
CA ILE A 4 2.97 2.20 1.08
C ILE A 4 2.87 2.78 -0.33
N ALA A 5 2.90 1.92 -1.35
CA ALA A 5 2.75 2.34 -2.72
C ALA A 5 1.27 2.51 -3.09
N VAL A 6 0.93 3.62 -3.76
CA VAL A 6 -0.42 3.91 -4.23
C VAL A 6 -0.40 4.15 -5.73
N THR A 7 -1.11 3.35 -6.52
CA THR A 7 -1.07 3.42 -8.00
C THR A 7 -2.43 3.79 -8.58
N ALA A 8 -2.45 4.65 -9.61
CA ALA A 8 -3.68 5.02 -10.31
C ALA A 8 -4.14 3.96 -11.33
N PHE A 9 -3.21 3.11 -11.78
CA PHE A 9 -3.45 2.10 -12.79
C PHE A 9 -2.75 0.81 -12.38
N ALA A 10 -3.52 -0.14 -11.85
CA ALA A 10 -3.02 -1.42 -11.38
C ALA A 10 -2.95 -2.42 -12.55
N MET A 11 -1.73 -2.78 -12.97
CA MET A 11 -1.53 -3.87 -13.91
C MET A 11 -1.29 -5.20 -13.19
N LYS A 12 -1.51 -6.30 -13.92
CA LYS A 12 -1.19 -7.65 -13.42
C LYS A 12 0.32 -7.71 -13.08
N GLY A 13 0.62 -8.05 -11.83
CA GLY A 13 1.99 -8.19 -11.33
C GLY A 13 2.63 -6.91 -10.80
N ASP A 14 1.92 -5.76 -10.80
CA ASP A 14 2.46 -4.52 -10.22
C ASP A 14 2.64 -4.63 -8.71
N GLU A 15 1.69 -5.24 -8.01
CA GLU A 15 1.81 -5.47 -6.57
C GLU A 15 3.08 -6.26 -6.24
N GLU A 16 3.29 -7.38 -6.93
CA GLU A 16 4.48 -8.21 -6.74
C GLU A 16 5.78 -7.43 -7.00
N ARG A 17 5.85 -6.70 -8.12
CA ARG A 17 7.02 -5.88 -8.47
C ARG A 17 7.32 -4.82 -7.41
N ILE A 18 6.29 -4.15 -6.91
CA ILE A 18 6.41 -3.09 -5.89
C ILE A 18 6.84 -3.67 -4.55
N ARG A 19 6.29 -4.82 -4.17
CA ARG A 19 6.69 -5.56 -2.96
C ARG A 19 8.16 -5.97 -3.04
N GLN A 20 8.58 -6.53 -4.17
CA GLN A 20 9.99 -6.88 -4.43
C GLN A 20 10.92 -5.66 -4.44
N GLY A 21 10.40 -4.49 -4.81
CA GLY A 21 11.10 -3.21 -4.73
C GLY A 21 11.28 -2.66 -3.31
N GLY A 22 10.75 -3.35 -2.29
CA GLY A 22 10.92 -2.99 -0.88
C GLY A 22 9.77 -2.19 -0.27
N CYS A 23 8.61 -2.09 -0.93
CA CYS A 23 7.42 -1.48 -0.32
C CYS A 23 6.69 -2.48 0.57
N GLU A 24 6.31 -2.05 1.77
CA GLU A 24 5.60 -2.88 2.74
C GLU A 24 4.13 -3.09 2.37
N ALA A 25 3.54 -2.20 1.57
CA ALA A 25 2.16 -2.35 1.11
C ALA A 25 1.92 -1.73 -0.27
N TYR A 26 0.83 -2.16 -0.89
CA TYR A 26 0.35 -1.74 -2.19
C TYR A 26 -1.16 -1.46 -2.15
N ILE A 27 -1.59 -0.33 -2.71
CA ILE A 27 -3.00 0.07 -2.79
C ILE A 27 -3.29 0.63 -4.19
N SER A 28 -4.24 0.04 -4.89
CA SER A 28 -4.72 0.58 -6.17
C SER A 28 -5.82 1.63 -5.97
N LYS A 29 -5.87 2.63 -6.87
CA LYS A 29 -7.01 3.53 -6.99
C LYS A 29 -8.14 2.88 -7.81
N PRO A 30 -9.42 3.27 -7.59
CA PRO A 30 -9.88 4.22 -6.58
C PRO A 30 -9.72 3.68 -5.16
N ILE A 31 -9.29 4.54 -4.24
CA ILE A 31 -8.96 4.13 -2.86
C ILE A 31 -10.23 4.07 -2.02
N SER A 32 -10.37 2.98 -1.26
CA SER A 32 -11.31 2.93 -0.14
C SER A 32 -10.69 3.62 1.08
N VAL A 33 -11.30 4.72 1.53
CA VAL A 33 -10.80 5.51 2.68
C VAL A 33 -10.67 4.66 3.95
N PRO A 34 -11.67 3.83 4.35
CA PRO A 34 -11.52 2.95 5.52
C PRO A 34 -10.30 2.03 5.42
N ARG A 35 -10.14 1.34 4.28
CA ARG A 35 -9.03 0.42 4.04
C ARG A 35 -7.67 1.11 4.06
N PHE A 36 -7.60 2.33 3.53
CA PHE A 36 -6.38 3.13 3.53
C PHE A 36 -5.94 3.48 4.96
N ILE A 37 -6.88 3.93 5.79
CA ILE A 37 -6.62 4.25 7.19
C ILE A 37 -6.22 3.00 7.98
N GLU A 38 -6.90 1.87 7.79
CA GLU A 38 -6.52 0.59 8.41
C GLU A 38 -5.10 0.18 8.04
N THR A 39 -4.71 0.31 6.77
CA THR A 39 -3.36 -0.02 6.30
C THR A 39 -2.32 0.90 6.93
N ILE A 40 -2.59 2.21 7.03
CA ILE A 40 -1.67 3.14 7.71
C ILE A 40 -1.50 2.76 9.19
N LYS A 41 -2.62 2.50 9.87
CA LYS A 41 -2.61 2.11 11.30
C LYS A 41 -1.80 0.85 11.56
N SER A 42 -1.82 -0.14 10.65
CA SER A 42 -1.02 -1.36 10.81
C SER A 42 0.49 -1.12 10.80
N TYR A 43 0.98 0.03 10.32
CA TYR A 43 2.41 0.35 10.25
C TYR A 43 2.86 1.47 11.20
N LEU A 44 1.93 2.18 11.86
CA LEU A 44 2.28 3.25 12.80
C LEU A 44 2.70 2.73 14.18
N GLY A 45 2.33 1.49 14.55
CA GLY A 45 2.49 1.00 15.92
C GLY A 45 1.59 1.74 16.91
N ASP A 46 1.36 1.16 18.08
CA ASP A 46 0.76 1.89 19.19
C ASP A 46 1.86 2.81 19.77
N ALA A 47 1.68 4.13 19.64
CA ALA A 47 2.55 5.13 20.24
C ALA A 47 2.30 5.28 21.73
#